data_AF-A0A9P7GST4-F1
#
_entry.id   AF-A0A9P7GST4-F1
#
_cell.length_a   1.000
_cell.length_b   1.000
_cell.length_c   1.000
_cell.angle_alpha   90.00
_cell.angle_beta   90.00
_cell.angle_gamma   90.00
#
_symmetry.space_group_name_H-M   'P 1'
#
loop_
_entity.id
_entity.type
_entity.pdbx_description
1 polymer ?
#
loop_
_entity_poly.entity_id
_entity_poly.type
_entity_poly.pdbx_seq_one_letter_code
_entity_poly.pdbx_strand_id
1 'polypeptide(L)'
;MPFPPVIFARSLGCLIAQTYISSHPASALCLISPPPSNTSLSKSKFPTNLPEFNFEPKFPLSFMAAAKELEVLRAQHRLGDDPGVDMLSVPDVESPEALAAVEKWLDELGI
;
A
#
# COMPACT_ATOMS: atom_id res chain seq x y z
N MET A 1 -3.75 -6.93 -25.75
CA MET A 1 -3.37 -7.36 -24.39
C MET A 1 -4.08 -6.41 -23.41
N PRO A 2 -4.74 -6.89 -22.35
CA PRO A 2 -5.26 -5.98 -21.33
C PRO A 2 -4.09 -5.28 -20.63
N PHE A 3 -4.22 -3.97 -20.44
CA PHE A 3 -3.26 -3.20 -19.66
C PHE A 3 -3.41 -3.58 -18.17
N PRO A 4 -2.32 -3.90 -17.44
CA PRO A 4 -2.42 -4.22 -16.02
C PRO A 4 -3.04 -3.04 -15.26
N PRO A 5 -3.88 -3.29 -14.25
CA PRO A 5 -4.57 -2.22 -13.54
C PRO A 5 -3.64 -1.44 -12.61
N VAL A 6 -4.03 -0.22 -12.27
CA VAL A 6 -3.56 0.46 -11.06
C VAL A 6 -4.51 0.10 -9.92
N ILE A 7 -3.96 -0.33 -8.79
CA ILE A 7 -4.76 -0.77 -7.64
C ILE A 7 -4.60 0.22 -6.50
N PHE A 8 -5.74 0.70 -5.99
CA PHE A 8 -5.83 1.47 -4.76
C PHE A 8 -6.51 0.61 -3.71
N ALA A 9 -5.89 0.47 -2.54
CA ALA A 9 -6.45 -0.31 -1.46
C ALA A 9 -6.26 0.42 -0.13
N ARG A 10 -7.26 0.35 0.74
CA ARG A 10 -7.23 1.05 2.04
C ARG A 10 -7.35 0.08 3.20
N SER A 11 -6.58 0.30 4.26
CA SER A 11 -6.67 -0.43 5.52
C SER A 11 -6.63 -1.94 5.31
N LEU A 12 -7.62 -2.71 5.80
CA LEU A 12 -7.68 -4.16 5.59
C LEU A 12 -7.82 -4.58 4.12
N GLY A 13 -8.30 -3.69 3.25
CA GLY A 13 -8.31 -3.93 1.80
C GLY A 13 -6.89 -4.10 1.22
N CYS A 14 -5.87 -3.52 1.86
CA CYS A 14 -4.47 -3.71 1.49
C CYS A 14 -4.05 -5.18 1.53
N LEU A 15 -4.59 -5.96 2.46
CA LEU A 15 -4.31 -7.40 2.57
C LEU A 15 -4.76 -8.15 1.33
N ILE A 16 -5.94 -7.80 0.82
CA ILE A 16 -6.52 -8.39 -0.38
C ILE A 16 -5.68 -7.98 -1.59
N ALA A 17 -5.33 -6.70 -1.70
CA ALA A 17 -4.53 -6.20 -2.80
C ALA A 17 -3.13 -6.83 -2.85
N GLN A 18 -2.44 -6.92 -1.71
CA GLN A 18 -1.14 -7.59 -1.58
C GLN A 18 -1.22 -9.08 -1.94
N THR A 19 -2.30 -9.76 -1.54
CA THR A 19 -2.53 -11.17 -1.93
C THR A 19 -2.80 -11.29 -3.43
N TYR A 20 -3.61 -10.39 -3.99
CA TYR A 20 -3.95 -10.38 -5.41
C TYR A 20 -2.71 -10.20 -6.28
N ILE A 21 -1.87 -9.20 -5.99
CA ILE A 21 -0.66 -8.89 -6.76
C ILE A 21 0.43 -9.95 -6.61
N SER A 22 0.35 -10.82 -5.61
CA SER A 22 1.25 -11.98 -5.49
C SER A 22 1.00 -13.01 -6.62
N SER A 23 -0.17 -12.96 -7.27
CA SER A 23 -0.55 -13.88 -8.37
C SER A 23 -0.93 -13.18 -9.67
N HIS A 24 -0.99 -11.84 -9.69
CA HIS A 24 -1.45 -11.06 -10.85
C HIS A 24 -0.57 -9.81 -11.04
N PRO A 25 -0.27 -9.43 -12.30
CA PRO A 25 0.48 -8.20 -12.55
C PRO A 25 -0.36 -6.96 -12.25
N ALA A 26 0.29 -5.90 -11.77
CA ALA A 26 -0.28 -4.56 -11.62
C ALA A 26 0.67 -3.54 -12.27
N SER A 27 0.12 -2.45 -12.78
CA SER A 27 0.92 -1.33 -13.31
C SER A 27 1.43 -0.46 -12.17
N ALA A 28 0.64 -0.29 -11.11
CA ALA A 28 1.04 0.38 -9.88
C ALA A 28 0.13 -0.05 -8.71
N LEU A 29 0.61 0.10 -7.48
CA LEU A 29 -0.14 -0.19 -6.26
C LEU A 29 0.02 0.94 -5.24
N CYS A 30 -1.10 1.55 -4.83
CA CYS A 30 -1.13 2.51 -3.73
C CYS A 30 -1.85 1.89 -2.53
N LEU A 31 -1.11 1.71 -1.44
CA LEU A 31 -1.59 1.17 -0.18
C LEU A 31 -1.86 2.33 0.80
N ILE A 32 -3.13 2.55 1.10
CA ILE A 32 -3.62 3.68 1.89
C ILE A 32 -3.83 3.22 3.33
N SER A 33 -3.05 3.75 4.27
CA SER A 33 -3.04 3.33 5.69
C SER A 33 -3.06 1.80 5.86
N PRO A 34 -2.12 1.05 5.25
CA PRO A 34 -2.06 -0.40 5.43
C PRO A 34 -1.69 -0.76 6.87
N PRO A 35 -2.10 -1.94 7.36
CA PRO A 35 -1.50 -2.46 8.59
C PRO A 35 0.01 -2.70 8.37
N PRO A 36 0.88 -2.45 9.38
CA PRO A 36 2.32 -2.64 9.24
C PRO A 36 2.70 -4.11 9.01
N SER A 37 1.91 -5.05 9.54
CA SER A 37 2.11 -6.48 9.34
C SER A 37 0.79 -7.24 9.53
N ASN A 38 0.69 -8.46 8.99
CA ASN A 38 -0.48 -9.32 9.22
C ASN A 38 -0.56 -9.79 10.67
N THR A 39 0.60 -9.93 11.32
CA THR A 39 0.73 -10.26 12.75
C THR A 39 0.23 -9.15 13.68
N SER A 40 0.21 -7.88 13.23
CA SER A 40 -0.36 -6.76 13.98
C SER A 40 -1.89 -6.79 14.09
N LEU A 41 -2.55 -7.63 13.28
CA LEU A 41 -4.00 -7.74 13.25
C LEU A 41 -4.51 -8.55 14.46
N SER A 42 -5.51 -8.02 15.15
CA SER A 42 -6.09 -8.70 16.30
C SER A 42 -6.78 -10.00 15.89
N LYS A 43 -6.64 -11.05 16.72
CA LYS A 43 -7.38 -12.31 16.60
C LYS A 43 -8.91 -12.13 16.67
N SER A 44 -9.39 -10.98 17.13
CA SER A 44 -10.81 -10.64 17.09
C SER A 44 -11.34 -10.38 15.68
N LYS A 45 -10.47 -10.02 14.72
CA LYS A 45 -10.85 -9.75 13.32
C LYS A 45 -10.64 -10.95 12.40
N PHE A 46 -9.72 -11.85 12.75
CA PHE A 46 -9.42 -13.05 11.98
C PHE A 46 -9.35 -14.28 12.87
N PRO A 47 -10.05 -15.38 12.52
CA PRO A 47 -10.07 -16.61 13.32
C PRO A 47 -8.71 -17.35 13.33
N THR A 48 -7.84 -17.05 12.37
CA THR A 48 -6.50 -17.63 12.23
C THR A 48 -5.49 -16.54 11.89
N ASN A 49 -4.22 -16.77 12.23
CA ASN A 49 -3.13 -15.87 11.84
C ASN A 49 -2.97 -15.91 10.32
N LEU A 50 -2.94 -14.74 9.68
CA LEU A 50 -2.65 -14.63 8.26
C LEU A 50 -1.13 -14.71 8.03
N PRO A 51 -0.65 -15.45 7.02
CA PRO A 51 0.75 -15.45 6.65
C PRO A 51 1.16 -14.06 6.18
N GLU A 52 2.40 -13.64 6.46
CA GLU A 52 2.92 -12.37 5.95
C GLU A 52 3.06 -12.42 4.41
N PHE A 53 2.94 -11.26 3.78
CA PHE A 53 3.08 -11.13 2.32
C PHE A 53 4.54 -11.27 1.89
N ASN A 54 4.77 -11.91 0.74
CA ASN A 54 6.10 -12.29 0.24
C ASN A 54 6.37 -11.89 -1.22
N PHE A 55 5.54 -11.01 -1.79
CA PHE A 55 5.77 -10.51 -3.15
C PHE A 55 6.95 -9.55 -3.20
N GLU A 56 7.71 -9.57 -4.29
CA GLU A 56 8.74 -8.55 -4.54
C GLU A 56 8.18 -7.53 -5.53
N PRO A 57 7.99 -6.26 -5.15
CA PRO A 57 7.43 -5.26 -6.04
C PRO A 57 8.36 -5.06 -7.25
N LYS A 58 7.84 -5.34 -8.45
CA LYS A 58 8.51 -5.08 -9.74
C LYS A 58 7.83 -3.97 -10.53
N PHE A 59 6.98 -3.23 -9.85
CA PHE A 59 6.14 -2.16 -10.35
C PHE A 59 6.08 -1.07 -9.27
N PRO A 60 5.77 0.18 -9.64
CA PRO A 60 5.62 1.28 -8.68
C PRO A 60 4.68 0.96 -7.52
N LEU A 61 5.15 1.18 -6.29
CA LEU A 61 4.38 0.96 -5.07
C LEU A 61 4.49 2.20 -4.18
N SER A 62 3.37 2.64 -3.61
CA SER A 62 3.34 3.73 -2.65
C SER A 62 2.60 3.36 -1.37
N PHE A 63 3.05 3.92 -0.25
CA PHE A 63 2.28 4.06 0.97
C PHE A 63 1.71 5.46 1.08
N MET A 64 0.40 5.58 1.28
CA MET A 64 -0.25 6.85 1.57
C MET A 64 -0.87 6.82 2.96
N ALA A 65 -0.41 7.67 3.86
CA ALA A 65 -0.94 7.75 5.21
C ALA A 65 -0.58 9.07 5.90
N ALA A 66 -1.11 9.28 7.10
CA ALA A 66 -0.67 10.36 7.96
C ALA A 66 0.82 10.22 8.31
N ALA A 67 1.53 11.35 8.48
CA ALA A 67 2.97 11.35 8.75
C ALA A 67 3.38 10.41 9.90
N LYS A 68 2.60 10.39 11.00
CA LYS A 68 2.86 9.49 12.14
C LYS A 68 2.72 8.01 11.79
N GLU A 69 1.76 7.68 10.93
CA GLU A 69 1.52 6.32 10.48
C GLU A 69 2.59 5.88 9.47
N LEU A 70 3.02 6.77 8.58
CA LEU A 70 4.15 6.51 7.68
C LEU A 70 5.44 6.20 8.42
N GLU A 71 5.73 6.88 9.53
CA GLU A 71 6.91 6.55 10.36
C GLU A 71 6.82 5.14 10.97
N VAL A 72 5.62 4.71 11.36
CA VAL A 72 5.39 3.33 11.82
C VAL A 72 5.58 2.34 10.67
N LEU A 73 5.06 2.66 9.48
CA LEU A 73 5.21 1.83 8.28
C LEU A 73 6.68 1.71 7.87
N ARG A 74 7.44 2.81 7.88
CA ARG A 74 8.89 2.80 7.63
C ARG A 74 9.63 1.87 8.58
N ALA A 75 9.30 1.92 9.87
CA ALA A 75 9.99 1.14 10.89
C ALA A 75 9.57 -0.33 10.97
N GLN A 76 8.32 -0.66 10.63
CA GLN A 76 7.73 -1.98 10.94
C GLN A 76 7.26 -2.75 9.71
N HIS A 77 6.91 -2.07 8.61
CA HIS A 77 6.46 -2.74 7.41
C HIS A 77 7.66 -3.30 6.64
N ARG A 78 7.53 -4.51 6.08
CA ARG A 78 8.63 -5.20 5.37
C ARG A 78 9.22 -4.35 4.22
N LEU A 79 8.35 -3.63 3.53
CA LEU A 79 8.71 -2.71 2.42
C LEU A 79 8.86 -1.25 2.88
N GLY A 80 8.91 -1.00 4.19
CA GLY A 80 8.93 0.35 4.76
C GLY A 80 10.23 1.12 4.50
N ASP A 81 11.35 0.42 4.35
CA ASP A 81 12.67 0.99 4.06
C ASP A 81 13.14 0.66 2.62
N ASP A 82 12.24 0.16 1.79
CA ASP A 82 12.56 -0.17 0.41
C ASP A 82 12.64 1.13 -0.43
N PRO A 83 13.79 1.41 -1.09
CA PRO A 83 13.96 2.63 -1.87
C PRO A 83 13.07 2.69 -3.12
N GLY A 84 12.49 1.57 -3.54
CA GLY A 84 11.51 1.48 -4.63
C GLY A 84 10.07 1.75 -4.19
N VAL A 85 9.84 2.15 -2.92
CA VAL A 85 8.52 2.44 -2.37
C VAL A 85 8.38 3.92 -2.03
N ASP A 86 7.42 4.56 -2.68
CA ASP A 86 7.11 5.98 -2.44
C ASP A 86 6.30 6.19 -1.15
N MET A 87 6.55 7.30 -0.47
CA MET A 87 5.93 7.66 0.80
C MET A 87 5.11 8.94 0.64
N LEU A 88 3.79 8.79 0.46
CA LEU A 88 2.84 9.88 0.25
C LEU A 88 2.25 10.33 1.59
N SER A 89 2.89 11.33 2.22
CA SER A 89 2.41 11.89 3.49
C SER A 89 1.28 12.87 3.26
N VAL A 90 0.11 12.59 3.84
CA VAL A 90 -1.09 13.44 3.74
C VAL A 90 -1.67 13.70 5.14
N PRO A 91 -2.30 14.85 5.41
CA PRO A 91 -2.86 15.13 6.73
C PRO A 91 -4.02 14.18 7.08
N ASP A 92 -4.84 13.85 6.09
CA ASP A 92 -5.95 12.91 6.16
C ASP A 92 -6.07 12.20 4.81
N VAL A 93 -6.30 10.90 4.82
CA VAL A 93 -6.39 10.06 3.61
C VAL A 93 -7.73 10.22 2.88
N GLU A 94 -8.72 10.85 3.49
CA GLU A 94 -10.02 11.16 2.88
C GLU A 94 -10.09 12.61 2.36
N SER A 95 -9.00 13.37 2.46
CA SER A 95 -8.98 14.78 2.10
C SER A 95 -8.73 15.01 0.60
N PRO A 96 -9.10 16.20 0.06
CA PRO A 96 -8.75 16.57 -1.32
C PRO A 96 -7.24 16.54 -1.60
N GLU A 97 -6.42 16.81 -0.59
CA GLU A 97 -4.95 16.73 -0.70
C GLU A 97 -4.47 15.29 -0.92
N ALA A 98 -5.16 14.28 -0.38
CA ALA A 98 -4.85 12.89 -0.66
C ALA A 98 -5.13 12.51 -2.11
N LEU A 99 -6.24 13.00 -2.67
CA LEU A 99 -6.53 12.82 -4.08
C LEU A 99 -5.46 13.51 -4.96
N ALA A 100 -5.11 14.76 -4.65
CA ALA A 100 -4.08 15.50 -5.37
C ALA A 100 -2.70 14.82 -5.28
N ALA A 101 -2.37 14.22 -4.13
CA ALA A 101 -1.14 13.45 -3.95
C ALA A 101 -1.11 12.20 -4.83
N VAL A 102 -2.23 11.49 -4.94
CA VAL A 102 -2.38 10.33 -5.83
C VAL A 102 -2.27 10.76 -7.30
N GLU A 103 -2.97 11.82 -7.71
CA GLU A 103 -2.92 12.33 -9.08
C GLU A 103 -1.48 12.69 -9.48
N LYS A 104 -0.79 13.44 -8.62
CA LYS A 104 0.61 13.79 -8.83
C LYS A 104 1.51 12.55 -8.96
N TRP A 105 1.30 11.55 -8.11
CA TRP A 105 2.08 10.32 -8.16
C TRP A 105 1.84 9.55 -9.46
N LEU A 106 0.60 9.47 -9.95
CA LEU A 106 0.28 8.85 -11.24
C LEU A 106 0.92 9.61 -12.41
N ASP A 107 0.88 10.95 -12.39
CA ASP A 107 1.53 11.79 -13.40
C ASP A 107 3.05 11.54 -13.46
N GLU A 108 3.71 11.41 -12.29
CA GLU A 108 5.14 11.10 -12.19
C GLU A 108 5.49 9.70 -12.75
N LEU A 109 4.55 8.76 -12.67
CA LEU A 109 4.68 7.42 -13.27
C LEU A 109 4.34 7.39 -14.77
N GLY A 110 3.74 8.47 -15.31
CA GLY A 110 3.29 8.56 -16.69
C GLY A 110 2.06 7.71 -16.99
N ILE A 111 1.17 7.52 -16.00
CA ILE A 111 -0.08 6.74 -16.10
C ILE A 111 -1.29 7.65 -16.31
#